data_AF-A0A7Y0DKA6-F1
#
_entry.id   AF-A0A7Y0DKA6-F1
#
_cell.length_a   1.000
_cell.length_b   1.000
_cell.length_c   1.000
_cell.angle_alpha   90.00
_cell.angle_beta   90.00
_cell.angle_gamma   90.00
#
_symmetry.space_group_name_H-M   'P 1'
#
loop_
_entity.id
_entity.type
_entity.pdbx_description
1 polymer ?
#
loop_
_entity_poly.entity_id
_entity_poly.type
_entity_poly.pdbx_seq_one_letter_code
_entity_poly.pdbx_strand_id
1 'polypeptide(L)'
;MSTQYPPGSIATVEAAESAQQQAANENARIELQYDRDEQACNGMFFVSTCRDKAKERRRAALEPVRLVKNEAEMVIRRMRVADRDQALTERRREKALETLQIEQDAQQKAQQIAQKQTRNIEKERENVQNEQLHAQDIEQRTADHQAQQQHMPATVAAGAQKRADNVAAYDRKIREAQAHQRDIAAKKAEKDRTRKAQSSAVPPAGATENLPSP
;
A
#
# COMPACT_ATOMS: atom_id res chain seq x y z
N MET A 1 -34.62 -30.62 56.11
CA MET A 1 -33.47 -30.49 55.19
C MET A 1 -33.20 -31.74 54.37
N SER A 2 -32.94 -32.92 54.96
CA SER A 2 -32.70 -34.16 54.18
C SER A 2 -33.87 -34.58 53.26
N THR A 3 -35.07 -34.05 53.46
CA THR A 3 -36.24 -34.32 52.61
C THR A 3 -36.29 -33.49 51.32
N GLN A 4 -35.62 -32.34 51.26
CA GLN A 4 -35.64 -31.44 50.09
C GLN A 4 -34.51 -31.72 49.10
N TYR A 5 -33.37 -32.22 49.57
CA TYR A 5 -32.24 -32.63 48.75
C TYR A 5 -31.87 -34.08 49.08
N PRO A 6 -32.55 -35.07 48.47
CA PRO A 6 -32.09 -36.44 48.56
C PRO A 6 -30.70 -36.57 47.90
N PRO A 7 -29.87 -37.54 48.33
CA PRO A 7 -28.52 -37.70 47.80
C PRO A 7 -28.55 -37.90 46.29
N GLY A 8 -27.74 -37.13 45.56
CA GLY A 8 -27.64 -37.17 44.11
C GLY A 8 -28.70 -36.35 43.36
N SER A 9 -29.50 -35.53 44.05
CA SER A 9 -30.51 -34.67 43.42
C SER A 9 -29.96 -33.35 42.87
N ILE A 10 -28.75 -32.96 43.26
CA ILE A 10 -28.15 -31.70 42.83
C ILE A 10 -27.43 -31.92 41.49
N ALA A 11 -28.06 -31.49 40.40
CA ALA A 11 -27.54 -31.69 39.05
C ALA A 11 -27.04 -30.41 38.37
N THR A 12 -27.54 -29.24 38.75
CA THR A 12 -27.20 -27.95 38.11
C THR A 12 -26.48 -27.01 39.08
N VAL A 13 -25.81 -26.00 38.54
CA VAL A 13 -25.08 -24.99 39.35
C VAL A 13 -26.06 -24.19 40.19
N GLU A 14 -27.21 -23.79 39.63
CA GLU A 14 -28.23 -23.02 40.32
C GLU A 14 -28.85 -23.84 41.48
N ALA A 15 -29.10 -25.13 41.24
CA ALA A 15 -29.57 -26.03 42.28
C ALA A 15 -28.52 -26.20 43.39
N ALA A 16 -27.23 -26.27 43.04
CA ALA A 16 -26.13 -26.35 43.99
C ALA A 16 -25.97 -25.08 44.82
N GLU A 17 -26.09 -23.90 44.21
CA GLU A 17 -26.04 -22.61 44.90
C GLU A 17 -27.21 -22.45 45.88
N SER A 18 -28.43 -22.77 45.44
CA SER A 18 -29.61 -22.81 46.31
C SER A 18 -29.41 -23.79 47.48
N ALA A 19 -28.89 -24.99 47.21
CA ALA A 19 -28.62 -26.00 48.24
C ALA A 19 -27.57 -25.51 49.25
N GLN A 20 -26.51 -24.81 48.80
CA GLN A 20 -25.52 -24.19 49.69
C GLN A 20 -26.14 -23.13 50.59
N GLN A 21 -26.98 -22.26 50.04
CA GLN A 21 -27.64 -21.21 50.82
C GLN A 21 -28.60 -21.81 51.87
N GLN A 22 -29.38 -22.82 51.49
CA GLN A 22 -30.27 -23.52 52.43
C GLN A 22 -29.47 -24.26 53.51
N ALA A 23 -28.39 -24.95 53.13
CA ALA A 23 -27.49 -25.60 54.08
C ALA A 23 -26.85 -24.59 55.07
N ALA A 24 -26.51 -23.39 54.60
CA ALA A 24 -25.97 -22.33 55.45
C ALA A 24 -27.01 -21.81 56.46
N ASN A 25 -28.25 -21.58 56.02
CA ASN A 25 -29.35 -21.16 56.89
C ASN A 25 -29.66 -22.20 57.97
N GLU A 26 -29.61 -23.48 57.61
CA GLU A 26 -29.90 -24.57 58.53
C GLU A 26 -28.76 -24.87 59.49
N ASN A 27 -27.52 -24.70 59.03
CA ASN A 27 -26.38 -24.67 59.92
C ASN A 27 -26.57 -23.57 60.99
N ALA A 28 -26.90 -22.34 60.59
CA ALA A 28 -27.16 -21.24 61.53
C ALA A 28 -28.32 -21.55 62.50
N ARG A 29 -29.39 -22.21 62.01
CA ARG A 29 -30.50 -22.66 62.85
C ARG A 29 -30.07 -23.71 63.89
N ILE A 30 -29.24 -24.67 63.48
CA ILE A 30 -28.70 -25.73 64.36
C ILE A 30 -27.77 -25.13 65.41
N GLU A 31 -26.89 -24.21 65.03
CA GLU A 31 -26.02 -23.49 65.97
C GLU A 31 -26.84 -22.70 67.00
N LEU A 32 -27.85 -21.94 66.55
CA LEU A 32 -28.74 -21.20 67.46
C LEU A 32 -29.47 -22.13 68.44
N GLN A 33 -29.92 -23.30 67.97
CA GLN A 33 -30.56 -24.29 68.84
C GLN A 33 -29.57 -24.87 69.85
N TYR A 34 -28.34 -25.15 69.43
CA TYR A 34 -27.29 -25.62 70.33
C TYR A 34 -26.94 -24.57 71.40
N ASP A 35 -26.85 -23.29 71.04
CA ASP A 35 -26.59 -22.20 72.00
C ASP A 35 -27.69 -22.11 73.06
N ARG A 36 -28.96 -22.24 72.64
CA ARG A 36 -30.11 -22.29 73.55
C ARG A 36 -30.05 -23.51 74.47
N ASP A 37 -29.73 -24.68 73.92
CA ASP A 37 -29.59 -25.92 74.68
C ASP A 37 -28.44 -25.79 75.70
N GLU A 38 -27.32 -25.17 75.34
CA GLU A 38 -26.18 -24.96 76.22
C GLU A 38 -26.51 -23.98 77.37
N GLN A 39 -27.23 -22.89 77.07
CA GLN A 39 -27.73 -21.97 78.09
C GLN A 39 -28.69 -22.65 79.07
N ALA A 40 -29.62 -23.46 78.55
CA ALA A 40 -30.55 -24.22 79.38
C ALA A 40 -29.83 -25.22 80.29
N CYS A 41 -28.74 -25.83 79.82
CA CYS A 41 -27.94 -26.76 80.63
C CYS A 41 -27.27 -26.11 81.86
N ASN A 42 -27.05 -24.79 81.86
CA ASN A 42 -26.40 -24.11 82.99
C ASN A 42 -27.25 -24.09 84.26
N GLY A 43 -28.56 -24.24 84.15
CA GLY A 43 -29.48 -24.32 85.31
C GLY A 43 -29.63 -25.72 85.91
N MET A 44 -28.96 -26.74 85.34
CA MET A 44 -29.13 -28.14 85.72
C MET A 44 -28.00 -28.62 86.66
N PHE A 45 -28.31 -29.54 87.57
CA PHE A 45 -27.31 -30.10 88.49
C PHE A 45 -26.19 -30.88 87.75
N PHE A 46 -26.53 -31.57 86.66
CA PHE A 46 -25.59 -32.33 85.83
C PHE A 46 -25.27 -31.60 84.52
N VAL A 47 -24.62 -30.43 84.62
CA VAL A 47 -24.31 -29.57 83.46
C VAL A 47 -23.49 -30.30 82.40
N SER A 48 -22.49 -31.09 82.79
CA SER A 48 -21.61 -31.82 81.87
C SER A 48 -22.39 -32.80 81.00
N THR A 49 -23.15 -33.70 81.61
CA THR A 49 -23.98 -34.69 80.91
C THR A 49 -25.04 -34.01 80.03
N CYS A 50 -25.62 -32.90 80.49
CA CYS A 50 -26.57 -32.12 79.69
C CYS A 50 -25.91 -31.55 78.42
N ARG A 51 -24.74 -30.92 78.56
CA ARG A 51 -23.98 -30.35 77.44
C ARG A 51 -23.52 -31.43 76.47
N ASP A 52 -23.11 -32.60 76.95
CA ASP A 52 -22.72 -33.70 76.06
C ASP A 52 -23.90 -34.19 75.22
N LYS A 53 -25.09 -34.33 75.82
CA LYS A 53 -26.31 -34.64 75.05
C LYS A 53 -26.65 -33.56 74.03
N ALA A 54 -26.46 -32.27 74.36
CA ALA A 54 -26.67 -31.17 73.41
C ALA A 54 -25.67 -31.23 72.24
N LYS A 55 -24.40 -31.53 72.52
CA LYS A 55 -23.36 -31.72 71.49
C LYS A 55 -23.68 -32.89 70.57
N GLU A 56 -24.14 -34.02 71.11
CA GLU A 56 -24.52 -35.18 70.29
C GLU A 56 -25.73 -34.87 69.40
N ARG A 57 -26.74 -34.15 69.91
CA ARG A 57 -27.86 -33.66 69.07
C ARG A 57 -27.37 -32.74 67.94
N ARG A 58 -26.46 -31.82 68.25
CA ARG A 58 -25.85 -30.94 67.25
C ARG A 58 -25.08 -31.74 66.19
N ARG A 59 -24.25 -32.70 66.61
CA ARG A 59 -23.48 -33.56 65.69
C ARG A 59 -24.39 -34.32 64.73
N ALA A 60 -25.45 -34.94 65.26
CA ALA A 60 -26.44 -35.65 64.45
C ALA A 60 -27.20 -34.72 63.49
N ALA A 61 -27.55 -33.50 63.92
CA ALA A 61 -28.23 -32.53 63.07
C ALA A 61 -27.34 -31.95 61.96
N LEU A 62 -26.04 -31.79 62.21
CA LEU A 62 -25.07 -31.26 61.24
C LEU A 62 -24.68 -32.26 60.14
N GLU A 63 -24.79 -33.57 60.40
CA GLU A 63 -24.42 -34.62 59.45
C GLU A 63 -25.11 -34.46 58.08
N PRO A 64 -26.46 -34.41 57.98
CA PRO A 64 -27.14 -34.26 56.70
C PRO A 64 -26.85 -32.91 56.01
N VAL A 65 -26.60 -31.85 56.79
CA VAL A 65 -26.22 -30.53 56.26
C VAL A 65 -24.86 -30.58 55.57
N ARG A 66 -23.90 -31.33 56.15
CA ARG A 66 -22.57 -31.51 55.56
C ARG A 66 -22.64 -32.32 54.26
N LEU A 67 -23.48 -33.34 54.20
CA LEU A 67 -23.68 -34.13 52.97
C LEU A 67 -24.17 -33.24 51.81
N VAL A 68 -25.23 -32.46 52.04
CA VAL A 68 -25.79 -31.54 51.03
C VAL A 68 -24.75 -30.51 50.59
N LYS A 69 -24.00 -29.93 51.55
CA LYS A 69 -22.94 -28.96 51.24
C LYS A 69 -21.84 -29.58 50.36
N ASN A 70 -21.38 -30.78 50.70
CA ASN A 70 -20.32 -31.47 49.95
C ASN A 70 -20.78 -31.82 48.54
N GLU A 71 -22.01 -32.32 48.38
CA GLU A 71 -22.60 -32.63 47.07
C GLU A 71 -22.69 -31.36 46.20
N ALA A 72 -23.21 -30.27 46.76
CA ALA A 72 -23.30 -29.00 46.06
C ALA A 72 -21.92 -28.48 45.64
N GLU A 73 -20.92 -28.54 46.53
CA GLU A 73 -19.54 -28.16 46.19
C GLU A 73 -18.95 -29.04 45.09
N MET A 74 -19.21 -30.34 45.09
CA MET A 74 -18.73 -31.24 44.04
C MET A 74 -19.34 -30.89 42.68
N VAL A 75 -20.63 -30.57 42.63
CA VAL A 75 -21.32 -30.18 41.40
C VAL A 75 -20.73 -28.88 40.85
N ILE A 76 -20.59 -27.86 41.69
CA ILE A 76 -19.99 -26.58 41.29
C ILE A 76 -18.56 -26.78 40.76
N ARG A 77 -17.74 -27.57 41.46
CA ARG A 77 -16.37 -27.87 41.01
C ARG A 77 -16.37 -28.62 39.67
N ARG A 78 -17.23 -29.63 39.51
CA ARG A 78 -17.33 -30.43 38.30
C ARG A 78 -17.73 -29.58 37.10
N MET A 79 -18.75 -28.75 37.24
CA MET A 79 -19.22 -27.86 36.17
C MET A 79 -18.14 -26.85 35.79
N ARG A 80 -17.48 -26.22 36.77
CA ARG A 80 -16.38 -25.28 36.53
C ARG A 80 -15.18 -25.92 35.82
N VAL A 81 -14.89 -27.18 36.11
CA VAL A 81 -13.84 -27.93 35.40
C VAL A 81 -14.28 -28.23 33.97
N ALA A 82 -15.53 -28.66 33.76
CA ALA A 82 -16.06 -28.90 32.42
C ALA A 82 -15.99 -27.63 31.54
N ASP A 83 -16.39 -26.47 32.08
CA ASP A 83 -16.33 -25.19 31.36
C ASP A 83 -14.88 -24.82 31.00
N ARG A 84 -13.95 -25.04 31.93
CA ARG A 84 -12.53 -24.78 31.69
C ARG A 84 -11.97 -25.71 30.61
N ASP A 85 -12.32 -26.98 30.66
CA ASP A 85 -11.85 -27.96 29.69
C ASP A 85 -12.39 -27.63 28.30
N GLN A 86 -13.66 -27.23 28.19
CA GLN A 86 -14.24 -26.73 26.94
C GLN A 86 -13.45 -25.51 26.42
N ALA A 87 -13.25 -24.49 27.24
CA ALA A 87 -12.49 -23.31 26.86
C ALA A 87 -11.04 -23.62 26.45
N LEU A 88 -10.40 -24.59 27.11
CA LEU A 88 -9.06 -25.06 26.75
C LEU A 88 -9.05 -25.79 25.40
N THR A 89 -10.07 -26.61 25.13
CA THR A 89 -10.19 -27.29 23.83
C THR A 89 -10.44 -26.31 22.69
N GLU A 90 -11.28 -25.30 22.89
CA GLU A 90 -11.54 -24.23 21.91
C GLU A 90 -10.25 -23.46 21.62
N ARG A 91 -9.55 -23.00 22.65
CA ARG A 91 -8.26 -22.31 22.49
C ARG A 91 -7.22 -23.17 21.75
N ARG A 92 -7.19 -24.48 22.00
CA ARG A 92 -6.29 -25.40 21.29
C ARG A 92 -6.65 -25.49 19.80
N ARG A 93 -7.95 -25.52 19.47
CA ARG A 93 -8.42 -25.51 18.08
C ARG A 93 -8.06 -24.20 17.38
N GLU A 94 -8.32 -23.07 18.02
CA GLU A 94 -7.97 -21.73 17.49
C GLU A 94 -6.47 -21.63 17.21
N LYS A 95 -5.63 -22.03 18.17
CA LYS A 95 -4.18 -22.03 17.99
C LYS A 95 -3.73 -22.93 16.85
N ALA A 96 -4.33 -24.12 16.69
CA ALA A 96 -4.01 -25.01 15.59
C ALA A 96 -4.38 -24.36 14.23
N LEU A 97 -5.52 -23.69 14.14
CA LEU A 97 -5.92 -22.96 12.94
C LEU A 97 -4.98 -21.78 12.65
N GLU A 98 -4.63 -21.00 13.68
CA GLU A 98 -3.68 -19.89 13.57
C GLU A 98 -2.31 -20.36 13.09
N THR A 99 -1.79 -21.47 13.63
CA THR A 99 -0.51 -22.03 13.17
C THR A 99 -0.56 -22.44 11.70
N LEU A 100 -1.66 -23.05 11.25
CA LEU A 100 -1.84 -23.42 9.85
C LEU A 100 -1.90 -22.17 8.95
N GLN A 101 -2.57 -21.11 9.38
CA GLN A 101 -2.62 -19.85 8.65
C GLN A 101 -1.24 -19.19 8.56
N ILE A 102 -0.49 -19.14 9.66
CA ILE A 102 0.88 -18.61 9.69
C ILE A 102 1.78 -19.40 8.73
N GLU A 103 1.69 -20.72 8.72
CA GLU A 103 2.45 -21.58 7.81
C GLU A 103 2.08 -21.33 6.34
N GLN A 104 0.78 -21.22 6.03
CA GLN A 104 0.31 -20.91 4.68
C GLN A 104 0.77 -19.53 4.22
N ASP A 105 0.65 -18.51 5.07
CA ASP A 105 1.11 -17.14 4.78
C ASP A 105 2.62 -17.09 4.58
N ALA A 106 3.39 -17.83 5.38
CA ALA A 106 4.83 -17.94 5.22
C ALA A 106 5.20 -18.59 3.88
N GLN A 107 4.50 -19.65 3.49
CA GLN A 107 4.70 -20.30 2.18
C GLN A 107 4.34 -19.36 1.03
N GLN A 108 3.21 -18.66 1.10
CA GLN A 108 2.81 -17.69 0.07
C GLN A 108 3.82 -16.55 -0.07
N LYS A 109 4.30 -15.99 1.05
CA LYS A 109 5.34 -14.96 1.05
C LYS A 109 6.65 -15.48 0.45
N ALA A 110 7.07 -16.69 0.80
CA ALA A 110 8.25 -17.31 0.23
C ALA A 110 8.14 -17.47 -1.30
N GLN A 111 6.98 -17.92 -1.80
CA GLN A 111 6.71 -18.03 -3.24
C GLN A 111 6.74 -16.67 -3.94
N GLN A 112 6.14 -15.63 -3.35
CA GLN A 112 6.17 -14.27 -3.91
C GLN A 112 7.59 -13.70 -3.98
N ILE A 113 8.40 -13.93 -2.94
CA ILE A 113 9.81 -13.52 -2.91
C ILE A 113 10.60 -14.24 -4.01
N ALA A 114 10.43 -15.56 -4.14
CA ALA A 114 11.08 -16.33 -5.19
C ALA A 114 10.71 -15.83 -6.60
N GLN A 115 9.42 -15.62 -6.87
CA GLN A 115 8.96 -15.06 -8.16
C GLN A 115 9.50 -13.66 -8.43
N LYS A 116 9.63 -12.81 -7.40
CA LYS A 116 10.22 -11.48 -7.54
C LYS A 116 11.71 -11.57 -7.86
N GLN A 117 12.44 -12.47 -7.22
CA GLN A 117 13.85 -12.71 -7.50
C GLN A 117 14.05 -13.20 -8.95
N THR A 118 13.26 -14.17 -9.41
CA THR A 118 13.31 -14.64 -10.80
C THR A 118 13.09 -13.50 -11.79
N ARG A 119 12.04 -12.69 -11.60
CA ARG A 119 11.75 -11.53 -12.46
C ARG A 119 12.87 -10.50 -12.45
N ASN A 120 13.48 -10.25 -11.29
CA ASN A 120 14.61 -9.33 -11.19
C ASN A 120 15.83 -9.85 -11.97
N ILE A 121 16.14 -11.14 -11.84
CA ILE A 121 17.25 -11.78 -12.58
C ILE A 121 17.01 -11.73 -14.09
N GLU A 122 15.78 -12.02 -14.55
CA GLU A 122 15.40 -11.92 -15.96
C GLU A 122 15.56 -10.49 -16.48
N LYS A 123 15.07 -9.50 -15.72
CA LYS A 123 15.21 -8.09 -16.08
C LYS A 123 16.67 -7.63 -16.11
N GLU A 124 17.50 -8.10 -15.20
CA GLU A 124 18.93 -7.78 -15.19
C GLU A 124 19.63 -8.38 -16.41
N ARG A 125 19.29 -9.62 -16.79
CA ARG A 125 19.79 -10.23 -18.04
C ARG A 125 19.37 -9.44 -19.28
N GLU A 126 18.11 -9.01 -19.35
CA GLU A 126 17.60 -8.19 -20.44
C GLU A 126 18.32 -6.84 -20.52
N ASN A 127 18.54 -6.19 -19.38
CA ASN A 127 19.29 -4.93 -19.32
C ASN A 127 20.72 -5.09 -19.84
N VAL A 128 21.44 -6.12 -19.38
CA VAL A 128 22.81 -6.40 -19.85
C VAL A 128 22.83 -6.66 -21.35
N GLN A 129 21.85 -7.40 -21.88
CA GLN A 129 21.76 -7.66 -23.32
C GLN A 129 21.48 -6.38 -24.11
N ASN A 130 20.59 -5.52 -23.62
CA ASN A 130 20.29 -4.23 -24.24
C ASN A 130 21.51 -3.29 -24.22
N GLU A 131 22.25 -3.24 -23.10
CA GLU A 131 23.50 -2.46 -23.01
C GLU A 131 24.55 -2.93 -24.02
N GLN A 132 24.70 -4.25 -24.21
CA GLN A 132 25.61 -4.81 -25.21
C GLN A 132 25.19 -4.44 -26.64
N LEU A 133 23.90 -4.53 -26.97
CA LEU A 133 23.38 -4.12 -28.28
C LEU A 133 23.61 -2.62 -28.51
N HIS A 134 23.41 -1.80 -27.49
CA HIS A 134 23.60 -0.36 -27.59
C HIS A 134 25.07 0.02 -27.74
N ALA A 135 25.97 -0.66 -27.04
CA ALA A 135 27.42 -0.50 -27.22
C ALA A 135 27.85 -0.81 -28.66
N GLN A 136 27.35 -1.92 -29.24
CA GLN A 136 27.62 -2.28 -30.63
C GLN A 136 27.10 -1.23 -31.63
N ASP A 137 25.90 -0.69 -31.42
CA ASP A 137 25.35 0.39 -32.27
C ASP A 137 26.20 1.68 -32.17
N ILE A 138 26.67 2.04 -30.97
CA ILE A 138 27.57 3.19 -30.79
C ILE A 138 28.91 2.97 -31.50
N GLU A 139 29.49 1.77 -31.40
CA GLU A 139 30.72 1.40 -32.11
C GLU A 139 30.55 1.47 -33.63
N GLN A 140 29.42 0.97 -34.17
CA GLN A 140 29.13 1.07 -35.61
C GLN A 140 28.99 2.53 -36.07
N ARG A 141 28.21 3.35 -35.35
CA ARG A 141 28.04 4.77 -35.70
C ARG A 141 29.35 5.55 -35.65
N THR A 142 30.21 5.26 -34.67
CA THR A 142 31.52 5.90 -34.56
C THR A 142 32.45 5.47 -35.70
N ALA A 143 32.44 4.19 -36.10
CA ALA A 143 33.19 3.71 -37.26
C ALA A 143 32.70 4.35 -38.57
N ASP A 144 31.38 4.42 -38.79
CA ASP A 144 30.78 5.04 -39.98
C ASP A 144 31.14 6.52 -40.08
N HIS A 145 31.09 7.25 -38.96
CA HIS A 145 31.46 8.65 -38.91
C HIS A 145 32.95 8.87 -39.21
N GLN A 146 33.83 8.03 -38.67
CA GLN A 146 35.27 8.09 -38.98
C GLN A 146 35.53 7.80 -40.46
N ALA A 147 34.86 6.80 -41.05
CA ALA A 147 34.96 6.51 -42.47
C ALA A 147 34.51 7.71 -43.33
N GLN A 148 33.39 8.35 -42.99
CA GLN A 148 32.94 9.57 -43.67
C GLN A 148 33.99 10.69 -43.60
N GLN A 149 34.60 10.91 -42.43
CA GLN A 149 35.64 11.92 -42.28
C GLN A 149 36.87 11.65 -43.13
N GLN A 150 37.26 10.38 -43.31
CA GLN A 150 38.37 10.00 -44.19
C GLN A 150 38.05 10.20 -45.68
N HIS A 151 36.79 9.99 -46.08
CA HIS A 151 36.35 10.18 -47.47
C HIS A 151 36.06 11.66 -47.84
N MET A 152 35.77 12.51 -46.85
CA MET A 152 35.54 13.95 -47.03
C MET A 152 36.66 14.70 -47.78
N PRO A 153 37.96 14.61 -47.42
CA PRO A 153 39.00 15.35 -48.13
C PRO A 153 39.11 14.95 -49.60
N ALA A 154 38.97 13.66 -49.93
CA ALA A 154 39.01 13.18 -51.30
C ALA A 154 37.82 13.69 -52.14
N THR A 155 36.61 13.69 -51.57
CA THR A 155 35.41 14.21 -52.24
C THR A 155 35.45 15.74 -52.37
N VAL A 156 35.94 16.44 -51.34
CA VAL A 156 36.17 17.89 -51.36
C VAL A 156 37.19 18.25 -52.44
N ALA A 157 38.32 17.54 -52.54
CA ALA A 157 39.33 17.76 -53.57
C ALA A 157 38.78 17.49 -54.98
N ALA A 158 38.07 16.38 -55.18
CA ALA A 158 37.45 16.05 -56.47
C ALA A 158 36.41 17.10 -56.92
N GLY A 159 35.71 17.74 -55.98
CA GLY A 159 34.76 18.81 -56.26
C GLY A 159 35.37 20.22 -56.36
N ALA A 160 36.66 20.40 -56.07
CA ALA A 160 37.27 21.73 -55.96
C ALA A 160 37.24 22.50 -57.28
N GLN A 161 37.56 21.84 -58.39
CA GLN A 161 37.53 22.46 -59.71
C GLN A 161 36.12 22.90 -60.09
N LYS A 162 35.13 22.02 -59.91
CA LYS A 162 33.71 22.35 -60.18
C LYS A 162 33.23 23.54 -59.34
N ARG A 163 33.65 23.64 -58.07
CA ARG A 163 33.34 24.80 -57.22
C ARG A 163 34.00 26.07 -57.73
N ALA A 164 35.28 26.02 -58.10
CA ALA A 164 36.00 27.15 -58.69
C ALA A 164 35.37 27.62 -60.01
N ASP A 165 34.98 26.69 -60.88
CA ASP A 165 34.33 26.98 -62.16
C ASP A 165 32.95 27.63 -61.95
N ASN A 166 32.17 27.13 -60.98
CA ASN A 166 30.87 27.70 -60.61
C ASN A 166 31.01 29.12 -60.06
N VAL A 167 32.00 29.37 -59.19
CA VAL A 167 32.29 30.71 -58.67
C VAL A 167 32.70 31.65 -59.81
N ALA A 168 33.62 31.23 -60.67
CA ALA A 168 34.06 32.05 -61.80
C ALA A 168 32.92 32.33 -62.79
N ALA A 169 32.02 31.36 -63.03
CA ALA A 169 30.84 31.55 -63.85
C ALA A 169 29.85 32.54 -63.23
N TYR A 170 29.66 32.49 -61.91
CA TYR A 170 28.83 33.44 -61.18
C TYR A 170 29.40 34.87 -61.26
N ASP A 171 30.71 35.05 -61.08
CA ASP A 171 31.37 36.35 -61.17
C ASP A 171 31.34 36.95 -62.58
N ARG A 172 31.40 36.11 -63.63
CA ARG A 172 31.19 36.56 -65.02
C ARG A 172 29.78 37.09 -65.21
N LYS A 173 28.77 36.36 -64.75
CA LYS A 173 27.36 36.80 -64.82
C LYS A 173 27.14 38.12 -64.09
N ILE A 174 27.78 38.33 -62.94
CA ILE A 174 27.72 39.62 -62.22
C ILE A 174 28.28 40.75 -63.08
N ARG A 175 29.47 40.57 -63.66
CA ARG A 175 30.11 41.61 -64.49
C ARG A 175 29.31 41.92 -65.75
N GLU A 176 28.79 40.89 -66.41
CA GLU A 176 27.94 41.02 -67.59
C GLU A 176 26.63 41.77 -67.24
N ALA A 177 25.99 41.43 -66.13
CA ALA A 177 24.80 42.13 -65.66
C ALA A 177 25.08 43.61 -65.35
N GLN A 178 26.20 43.91 -64.69
CA GLN A 178 26.63 45.28 -64.40
C GLN A 178 26.95 46.08 -65.67
N ALA A 179 27.62 45.48 -66.66
CA ALA A 179 27.91 46.10 -67.94
C ALA A 179 26.63 46.41 -68.72
N HIS A 180 25.71 45.45 -68.79
CA HIS A 180 24.42 45.63 -69.44
C HIS A 180 23.58 46.74 -68.79
N GLN A 181 23.62 46.86 -67.45
CA GLN A 181 22.98 47.98 -66.75
C GLN A 181 23.59 49.34 -67.13
N ARG A 182 24.91 49.43 -67.27
CA ARG A 182 25.60 50.65 -67.72
C ARG A 182 25.24 51.00 -69.17
N ASP A 183 25.19 50.01 -70.06
CA ASP A 183 24.82 50.22 -71.46
C ASP A 183 23.36 50.67 -71.62
N ILE A 184 22.43 50.10 -70.84
CA ILE A 184 21.05 50.57 -70.79
C ILE A 184 20.99 52.01 -70.30
N ALA A 185 21.72 52.35 -69.23
CA ALA A 185 21.77 53.71 -68.71
C ALA A 185 22.32 54.71 -69.75
N ALA A 186 23.39 54.33 -70.46
CA ALA A 186 23.99 55.12 -71.53
C ALA A 186 23.02 55.32 -72.72
N LYS A 187 22.37 54.24 -73.18
CA LYS A 187 21.38 54.31 -74.27
C LYS A 187 20.15 55.14 -73.88
N LYS A 188 19.69 55.09 -72.63
CA LYS A 188 18.64 55.98 -72.12
C LYS A 188 19.10 57.43 -72.16
N ALA A 189 20.29 57.73 -71.65
CA ALA A 189 20.85 59.08 -71.66
C ALA A 189 21.04 59.63 -73.09
N GLU A 190 21.46 58.81 -74.04
CA GLU A 190 21.59 59.20 -75.46
C GLU A 190 20.24 59.41 -76.13
N LYS A 191 19.24 58.54 -75.86
CA LYS A 191 17.86 58.74 -76.31
C LYS A 191 17.26 60.03 -75.74
N ASP A 192 17.56 60.37 -74.49
CA ASP A 192 17.10 61.62 -73.88
C ASP A 192 17.81 62.84 -74.51
N ARG A 193 19.10 62.74 -74.85
CA ARG A 193 19.83 63.79 -75.58
C ARG A 193 19.31 63.99 -77.00
N THR A 194 19.01 62.91 -77.72
CA THR A 194 18.46 62.97 -79.09
C THR A 194 17.01 63.44 -79.12
N ARG A 195 16.18 63.06 -78.15
CA ARG A 195 14.83 63.65 -77.97
C ARG A 195 14.88 65.14 -77.64
N LYS A 196 15.84 65.58 -76.82
CA LYS A 196 16.09 67.01 -76.56
C LYS A 196 16.58 67.75 -77.81
N ALA A 197 17.38 67.11 -78.66
CA ALA A 197 17.83 67.69 -79.93
C ALA A 197 16.73 67.72 -81.02
N GLN A 198 15.83 66.72 -81.06
CA GLN A 198 14.69 66.69 -81.99
C GLN A 198 13.58 67.68 -81.58
N SER A 199 13.35 67.89 -80.27
CA SER A 199 12.41 68.92 -79.78
C SER A 199 12.90 70.35 -79.99
N SER A 200 14.17 70.57 -80.35
CA SER A 200 14.71 71.88 -80.72
C SER A 200 14.70 72.18 -82.23
N ALA A 201 14.16 71.30 -83.09
CA ALA A 201 14.22 71.45 -84.55
C ALA A 201 12.86 71.66 -85.27
N VAL A 202 11.76 71.93 -84.56
CA VAL A 202 10.47 72.34 -85.18
C VAL A 202 9.71 73.33 -84.28
N PRO A 203 9.36 74.54 -84.76
CA PRO A 203 8.22 75.30 -84.23
C PRO A 203 7.29 75.83 -85.37
N PRO A 204 6.10 76.43 -85.11
CA PRO A 204 5.30 76.54 -83.86
C PRO A 204 3.76 76.37 -84.03
N ALA A 205 3.01 76.38 -82.90
CA ALA A 205 1.68 76.99 -82.63
C ALA A 205 0.99 76.21 -81.47
N GLY A 206 0.34 76.74 -80.41
CA GLY A 206 -0.07 78.06 -79.94
C GLY A 206 -1.05 77.89 -78.74
N ALA A 207 -1.05 78.86 -77.79
CA ALA A 207 -2.15 79.30 -76.88
C ALA A 207 -2.82 78.27 -75.90
N THR A 208 -3.27 78.49 -74.65
CA THR A 208 -3.61 79.63 -73.77
C THR A 208 -3.71 79.15 -72.28
N GLU A 209 -3.27 79.98 -71.34
CA GLU A 209 -3.96 80.47 -70.10
C GLU A 209 -4.90 79.57 -69.24
N ASN A 210 -4.56 79.34 -67.94
CA ASN A 210 -5.41 79.69 -66.77
C ASN A 210 -4.79 79.32 -65.38
N LEU A 211 -4.81 80.28 -64.44
CA LEU A 211 -4.69 80.19 -62.96
C LEU A 211 -6.09 80.48 -62.36
N PRO A 212 -6.44 80.37 -61.03
CA PRO A 212 -5.63 80.56 -59.79
C PRO A 212 -5.87 79.53 -58.64
N SER A 213 -4.97 79.32 -57.64
CA SER A 213 -4.81 79.92 -56.27
C SER A 213 -6.02 79.80 -55.32
N PRO A 214 -5.86 79.68 -53.98
CA PRO A 214 -5.12 80.59 -53.08
C PRO A 214 -3.82 80.06 -52.48
#